data_AF-A0A957UN55-F1
#
_entry.id   AF-A0A957UN55-F1
#
_cell.length_a   1.000
_cell.length_b   1.000
_cell.length_c   1.000
_cell.angle_alpha   90.00
_cell.angle_beta   90.00
_cell.angle_gamma   90.00
#
_symmetry.space_group_name_H-M   'P 1'
#
loop_
_entity.id
_entity.type
_entity.pdbx_description
1 polymer ?
#
loop_
_entity_poly.entity_id
_entity_poly.type
_entity_poly.pdbx_seq_one_letter_code
_entity_poly.pdbx_strand_id
1 'polypeptide(L)'
;QWRWLWLAGGSAALILATVAAHILLIGVLGMYWLLILREQRQQLTAASIPPNWRRTTRWAATRLLPFLLPVIGVGLLLMAYNMLRFGHLLDTGYHFDAGEGFTAAWPSGLWGLLGSPYRGLFWHTPLFAATLVTFPLFGQRHRLEAFIIALLSVVLIGLYGKWWMWWGGFAWGPRFLVPLAPLWVLPLAECMNPGIHQRNLRVRVGQVIIALTALLSFAVQLLSVLVNYVNYEIRLRDIFPTDWNDPLLFGPPAQQLNDWPYSPVLGQLYLLRENFVANSDLAWLWPNGTMRWSVLATGLILSMGLALLLVHCLRPSAEAAPARKFNYTTLSALALPLVLVGVWISAVRDNPRYGVAGEGYRAILNEICTHRNPMSGRDTMVTIAPYSYQIPMNWLPTVCRSGLPIYGYAQNAMEHVESAQALNQVLQSAERIWFVTDSLAPNAPENTVERWLAQHAYKAGEQWYADYRLLRYGTPAELAHIANTAQTAKLAQEAGGGQIQFVSQRIPTQARAGAILPLEWTYRLAAPTQADLHWFVQLLSAQEALVAQLDIGPDQGYASFSQLPIDLEQTERLGLDLPSSLLPGPYRLIAGLYDPAAENTPRLRTPDGADFVQLMQVQVTAP
;
A
#
# COMPACT_ATOMS: atom_id res chain seq x y z
N GLN A 1 -5.54 42.10 -1.33
CA GLN A 1 -4.39 41.74 -2.19
C GLN A 1 -3.45 40.76 -1.48
N TRP A 2 -2.92 41.07 -0.30
CA TRP A 2 -2.06 40.19 0.51
C TRP A 2 -2.57 38.76 0.73
N ARG A 3 -3.86 38.61 1.01
CA ARG A 3 -4.50 37.29 1.20
C ARG A 3 -4.31 36.36 0.00
N TRP A 4 -4.36 36.89 -1.22
CA TRP A 4 -4.18 36.09 -2.44
C TRP A 4 -2.73 35.63 -2.64
N LEU A 5 -1.75 36.42 -2.18
CA LEU A 5 -0.33 36.03 -2.25
C LEU A 5 -0.02 34.93 -1.24
N TRP A 6 -0.58 35.02 -0.02
CA TRP A 6 -0.50 33.95 0.96
C TRP A 6 -1.19 32.66 0.48
N LEU A 7 -2.35 32.79 -0.15
CA LEU A 7 -3.03 31.64 -0.78
C LEU A 7 -2.21 31.05 -1.91
N ALA A 8 -1.66 31.87 -2.81
CA ALA A 8 -0.81 31.39 -3.91
C ALA A 8 0.47 30.71 -3.39
N GLY A 9 1.13 31.30 -2.39
CA GLY A 9 2.31 30.72 -1.74
C GLY A 9 1.98 29.42 -1.03
N GLY A 10 0.87 29.37 -0.29
CA GLY A 10 0.37 28.16 0.38
C GLY A 10 0.03 27.05 -0.62
N SER A 11 -0.62 27.37 -1.74
CA SER A 11 -0.89 26.40 -2.80
C SER A 11 0.39 25.91 -3.48
N ALA A 12 1.36 26.79 -3.75
CA ALA A 12 2.66 26.39 -4.28
C ALA A 12 3.42 25.48 -3.30
N ALA A 13 3.36 25.79 -2.01
CA ALA A 13 3.95 24.97 -0.95
C ALA A 13 3.29 23.58 -0.88
N LEU A 14 1.96 23.51 -1.00
CA LEU A 14 1.23 22.24 -1.04
C LEU A 14 1.61 21.40 -2.28
N ILE A 15 1.72 22.04 -3.45
CA ILE A 15 2.19 21.37 -4.68
C ILE A 15 3.60 20.78 -4.46
N LEU A 16 4.52 21.54 -3.84
CA LEU A 16 5.86 21.06 -3.52
C LEU A 16 5.85 19.88 -2.53
N ALA A 17 5.00 19.94 -1.50
CA ALA A 17 4.86 18.86 -0.52
C ALA A 17 4.38 17.54 -1.12
N THR A 18 3.58 17.61 -2.19
CA THR A 18 3.01 16.41 -2.82
C THR A 18 3.93 15.78 -3.86
N VAL A 19 4.65 16.57 -4.65
CA VAL A 19 5.52 16.06 -5.72
C VAL A 19 6.68 17.04 -5.94
N ALA A 20 7.89 16.59 -5.61
CA ALA A 20 9.11 17.41 -5.69
C ALA A 20 9.38 17.96 -7.11
N ALA A 21 9.08 17.18 -8.15
CA ALA A 21 9.28 17.59 -9.54
C ALA A 21 8.51 18.86 -9.94
N HIS A 22 7.43 19.21 -9.23
CA HIS A 22 6.67 20.43 -9.50
C HIS A 22 7.37 21.72 -9.04
N ILE A 23 8.57 21.66 -8.44
CA ILE A 23 9.39 22.84 -8.19
C ILE A 23 9.63 23.67 -9.47
N LEU A 24 9.73 22.99 -10.63
CA LEU A 24 9.83 23.65 -11.94
C LEU A 24 8.59 24.48 -12.26
N LEU A 25 7.40 24.01 -11.90
CA LEU A 25 6.15 24.76 -12.10
C LEU A 25 6.08 25.99 -11.19
N ILE A 26 6.56 25.87 -9.95
CA ILE A 26 6.68 27.00 -9.03
C ILE A 26 7.62 28.05 -9.61
N GLY A 27 8.74 27.63 -10.24
CA GLY A 27 9.64 28.52 -10.97
C GLY A 27 8.94 29.28 -12.10
N VAL A 28 8.17 28.58 -12.94
CA VAL A 28 7.40 29.19 -14.04
C VAL A 28 6.34 30.18 -13.53
N LEU A 29 5.60 29.81 -12.48
CA LEU A 29 4.60 30.69 -11.85
C LEU A 29 5.24 31.88 -11.15
N GLY A 30 6.41 31.69 -10.54
CA GLY A 30 7.22 32.77 -9.97
C GLY A 30 7.68 33.76 -11.04
N MET A 31 8.12 33.26 -12.20
CA MET A 31 8.47 34.09 -13.35
C MET A 31 7.26 34.87 -13.88
N TYR A 32 6.09 34.21 -14.06
CA TYR A 32 4.84 34.89 -14.44
C TYR A 32 4.54 36.05 -13.50
N TRP A 33 4.64 35.79 -12.21
CA TRP A 33 4.34 36.78 -11.20
C TRP A 33 5.34 37.95 -11.22
N LEU A 34 6.64 37.70 -11.44
CA LEU A 34 7.63 38.75 -11.65
C LEU A 34 7.34 39.60 -12.90
N LEU A 35 6.82 39.00 -13.98
CA LEU A 35 6.41 39.71 -15.19
C LEU A 35 5.22 40.66 -14.91
N ILE A 36 4.19 40.19 -14.19
CA ILE A 36 3.06 41.04 -13.78
C ILE A 36 3.54 42.19 -12.90
N LEU A 37 4.43 41.91 -11.94
CA LEU A 37 5.00 42.95 -11.09
C LEU A 37 5.77 44.00 -11.90
N ARG A 38 6.50 43.57 -12.92
CA ARG A 38 7.22 44.47 -13.84
C ARG A 38 6.25 45.37 -14.61
N GLU A 39 5.17 44.83 -15.17
CA GLU A 39 4.15 45.60 -15.89
C GLU A 39 3.45 46.62 -14.97
N GLN A 40 3.02 46.20 -13.77
CA GLN A 40 2.43 47.11 -12.79
C GLN A 40 3.39 48.22 -12.39
N ARG A 41 4.68 47.91 -12.25
CA ARG A 41 5.69 48.92 -11.93
C ARG A 41 5.87 49.91 -13.08
N GLN A 42 5.90 49.44 -14.33
CA GLN A 42 6.00 50.31 -15.51
C GLN A 42 4.82 51.29 -15.57
N GLN A 43 3.61 50.84 -15.28
CA GLN A 43 2.42 51.69 -15.17
C GLN A 43 2.54 52.73 -14.04
N LEU A 44 3.06 52.34 -12.88
CA LEU A 44 3.28 53.27 -11.75
C LEU A 44 4.38 54.30 -12.03
N THR A 45 5.46 53.93 -12.74
CA THR A 45 6.51 54.88 -13.16
C THR A 45 6.03 55.82 -14.26
N ALA A 46 5.15 55.36 -15.15
CA ALA A 46 4.49 56.21 -16.14
C ALA A 46 3.57 57.25 -15.48
N ALA A 47 3.03 56.96 -14.28
CA ALA A 47 2.27 57.89 -13.44
C ALA A 47 3.15 58.86 -12.61
N SER A 48 4.35 59.21 -13.12
CA SER A 48 5.25 60.26 -12.59
C SER A 48 5.70 60.16 -11.12
N ILE A 49 5.75 58.96 -10.54
CA ILE A 49 6.34 58.72 -9.23
C ILE A 49 7.83 58.36 -9.38
N PRO A 50 8.79 59.17 -8.87
CA PRO A 50 10.22 58.87 -9.01
C PRO A 50 10.62 57.60 -8.24
N PRO A 51 11.48 56.74 -8.83
CA PRO A 51 11.88 55.50 -8.21
C PRO A 51 12.83 55.74 -7.03
N ASN A 52 12.38 55.44 -5.81
CA ASN A 52 13.24 55.38 -4.63
C ASN A 52 13.63 53.92 -4.36
N TRP A 53 14.94 53.63 -4.25
CA TRP A 53 15.46 52.28 -3.99
C TRP A 53 14.88 51.64 -2.73
N ARG A 54 14.72 52.41 -1.63
CA ARG A 54 14.12 51.92 -0.37
C ARG A 54 12.62 51.62 -0.50
N ARG A 55 11.90 52.36 -1.35
CA ARG A 55 10.49 52.06 -1.67
C ARG A 55 10.39 50.85 -2.59
N THR A 56 11.31 50.70 -3.55
CA THR A 56 11.35 49.58 -4.50
C THR A 56 11.61 48.25 -3.79
N THR A 57 12.59 48.22 -2.91
CA THR A 57 12.94 47.03 -2.11
C THR A 57 11.83 46.66 -1.13
N ARG A 58 11.24 47.63 -0.41
CA ARG A 58 10.06 47.39 0.42
C ARG A 58 8.86 46.89 -0.40
N TRP A 59 8.61 47.47 -1.57
CA TRP A 59 7.52 47.06 -2.46
C TRP A 59 7.70 45.62 -2.99
N ALA A 60 8.93 45.23 -3.33
CA ALA A 60 9.23 43.86 -3.74
C ALA A 60 9.10 42.88 -2.56
N ALA A 61 9.70 43.20 -1.40
CA ALA A 61 9.66 42.36 -0.20
C ALA A 61 8.23 42.14 0.31
N THR A 62 7.41 43.19 0.31
CA THR A 62 5.99 43.11 0.70
C THR A 62 5.18 42.18 -0.21
N ARG A 63 5.61 41.89 -1.44
CA ARG A 63 4.87 40.96 -2.29
C ARG A 63 5.53 39.58 -2.41
N LEU A 64 6.87 39.51 -2.28
CA LEU A 64 7.68 38.27 -2.31
C LEU A 64 7.53 37.44 -1.05
N LEU A 65 7.62 38.07 0.12
CA LEU A 65 7.63 37.34 1.39
C LEU A 65 6.35 36.52 1.62
N PRO A 66 5.13 37.05 1.40
CA PRO A 66 3.90 36.26 1.57
C PRO A 66 3.82 35.01 0.69
N PHE A 67 4.45 35.01 -0.49
CA PHE A 67 4.48 33.87 -1.39
C PHE A 67 5.60 32.88 -1.01
N LEU A 68 6.80 33.39 -0.73
CA LEU A 68 7.97 32.56 -0.45
C LEU A 68 7.94 31.94 0.95
N LEU A 69 7.39 32.63 1.96
CA LEU A 69 7.39 32.13 3.34
C LEU A 69 6.70 30.75 3.48
N PRO A 70 5.49 30.52 2.91
CA PRO A 70 4.90 29.18 2.94
C PRO A 70 5.76 28.13 2.21
N VAL A 71 6.32 28.46 1.04
CA VAL A 71 7.12 27.54 0.24
C VAL A 71 8.41 27.15 0.97
N ILE A 72 9.12 28.13 1.54
CA ILE A 72 10.32 27.91 2.35
C ILE A 72 9.95 27.11 3.61
N GLY A 73 8.86 27.46 4.30
CA GLY A 73 8.43 26.76 5.50
C GLY A 73 8.16 25.28 5.24
N VAL A 74 7.42 24.95 4.18
CA VAL A 74 7.19 23.56 3.78
C VAL A 74 8.48 22.88 3.31
N GLY A 75 9.33 23.56 2.54
CA GLY A 75 10.64 23.03 2.14
C GLY A 75 11.50 22.62 3.34
N LEU A 76 11.56 23.46 4.38
CA LEU A 76 12.28 23.16 5.62
C LEU A 76 11.64 21.98 6.38
N LEU A 77 10.30 21.89 6.41
CA LEU A 77 9.61 20.75 7.01
C LEU A 77 9.90 19.44 6.28
N LEU A 78 9.94 19.46 4.94
CA LEU A 78 10.32 18.29 4.13
C LEU A 78 11.77 17.89 4.39
N MET A 79 12.70 18.85 4.46
CA MET A 79 14.10 18.56 4.81
C MET A 79 14.22 17.97 6.22
N ALA A 80 13.47 18.48 7.19
CA ALA A 80 13.44 17.92 8.54
C ALA A 80 12.85 16.51 8.55
N TYR A 81 11.76 16.29 7.81
CA TYR A 81 11.17 14.96 7.62
C TYR A 81 12.19 13.98 7.02
N ASN A 82 12.90 14.39 5.96
CA ASN A 82 13.89 13.56 5.31
C ASN A 82 15.08 13.24 6.22
N MET A 83 15.55 14.20 7.02
CA MET A 83 16.59 13.96 8.03
C MET A 83 16.12 12.93 9.07
N LEU A 84 14.90 13.06 9.57
CA LEU A 84 14.35 12.14 10.58
C LEU A 84 14.08 10.74 10.02
N ARG A 85 13.65 10.65 8.75
CA ARG A 85 13.20 9.39 8.13
C ARG A 85 14.31 8.64 7.41
N PHE A 86 15.17 9.36 6.68
CA PHE A 86 16.18 8.81 5.78
C PHE A 86 17.61 9.15 6.21
N GLY A 87 17.79 10.03 7.21
CA GLY A 87 19.11 10.45 7.68
C GLY A 87 19.80 11.49 6.79
N HIS A 88 19.12 11.98 5.75
CA HIS A 88 19.68 12.94 4.80
C HIS A 88 18.64 13.97 4.36
N LEU A 89 19.05 15.25 4.23
CA LEU A 89 18.11 16.37 4.00
C LEU A 89 17.46 16.36 2.61
N LEU A 90 18.21 15.90 1.61
CA LEU A 90 17.84 16.04 0.19
C LEU A 90 17.35 14.73 -0.43
N ASP A 91 17.15 13.69 0.37
CA ASP A 91 16.62 12.43 -0.12
C ASP A 91 15.18 12.63 -0.57
N THR A 92 14.94 12.32 -1.84
CA THR A 92 13.61 12.48 -2.45
C THR A 92 12.76 11.21 -2.35
N GLY A 93 13.38 10.10 -1.91
CA GLY A 93 12.79 8.76 -1.97
C GLY A 93 12.84 8.12 -3.37
N TYR A 94 13.34 8.82 -4.39
CA TYR A 94 13.63 8.23 -5.69
C TYR A 94 15.01 7.59 -5.72
N HIS A 95 15.10 6.38 -6.27
CA HIS A 95 16.30 5.57 -6.37
C HIS A 95 16.86 5.65 -7.80
N PHE A 96 17.55 6.75 -8.09
CA PHE A 96 18.12 7.01 -9.43
C PHE A 96 19.19 5.98 -9.83
N ASP A 97 19.87 5.43 -8.84
CA ASP A 97 20.81 4.31 -8.95
C ASP A 97 20.11 2.99 -9.30
N ALA A 98 18.85 2.81 -8.91
CA ALA A 98 18.03 1.63 -9.23
C ALA A 98 17.25 1.76 -10.55
N GLY A 99 17.60 2.74 -11.40
CA GLY A 99 17.03 2.90 -12.74
C GLY A 99 15.89 3.92 -12.85
N GLU A 100 15.44 4.50 -11.73
CA GLU A 100 14.52 5.63 -11.80
C GLU A 100 15.22 6.87 -12.36
N GLY A 101 14.47 7.70 -13.08
CA GLY A 101 14.98 9.00 -13.52
C GLY A 101 14.47 9.43 -14.88
N PHE A 102 15.26 10.25 -15.56
CA PHE A 102 14.92 10.86 -16.84
C PHE A 102 15.62 10.14 -17.99
N THR A 103 15.34 8.84 -18.13
CA THR A 103 16.04 7.93 -19.05
C THR A 103 15.22 7.53 -20.28
N ALA A 104 13.90 7.73 -20.27
CA ALA A 104 13.03 7.27 -21.35
C ALA A 104 13.42 7.85 -22.72
N ALA A 105 13.14 7.11 -23.80
CA ALA A 105 13.28 7.62 -25.15
C ALA A 105 12.27 8.78 -25.33
N TRP A 106 12.77 10.01 -25.42
CA TRP A 106 11.94 11.20 -25.32
C TRP A 106 10.81 11.25 -26.37
N PRO A 107 11.05 10.89 -27.66
CA PRO A 107 9.96 10.83 -28.65
C PRO A 107 8.87 9.82 -28.28
N SER A 108 9.24 8.66 -27.71
CA SER A 108 8.29 7.64 -27.28
C SER A 108 7.42 8.15 -26.12
N GLY A 109 8.02 8.80 -25.12
CA GLY A 109 7.25 9.39 -24.01
C GLY A 109 6.36 10.56 -24.45
N LEU A 110 6.81 11.42 -25.37
CA LEU A 110 5.99 12.50 -25.93
C LEU A 110 4.79 11.94 -26.71
N TRP A 111 5.02 10.94 -27.58
CA TRP A 111 3.94 10.25 -28.30
C TRP A 111 2.98 9.56 -27.34
N GLY A 112 3.53 8.84 -26.36
CA GLY A 112 2.83 8.13 -25.33
C GLY A 112 1.87 9.00 -24.52
N LEU A 113 2.32 10.19 -24.12
CA LEU A 113 1.55 11.14 -23.34
C LEU A 113 0.47 11.87 -24.15
N LEU A 114 0.64 12.07 -25.45
CA LEU A 114 -0.25 12.91 -26.27
C LEU A 114 -1.15 12.11 -27.21
N GLY A 115 -0.57 11.25 -28.05
CA GLY A 115 -1.24 10.66 -29.22
C GLY A 115 -1.42 9.15 -29.20
N SER A 116 -0.73 8.43 -28.31
CA SER A 116 -0.82 6.96 -28.21
C SER A 116 -2.24 6.49 -27.85
N PRO A 117 -2.79 5.43 -28.50
CA PRO A 117 -4.11 4.89 -28.15
C PRO A 117 -4.19 4.33 -26.73
N TYR A 118 -3.04 3.94 -26.15
CA TYR A 118 -2.97 3.44 -24.79
C TYR A 118 -3.20 4.56 -23.74
N ARG A 119 -2.36 5.62 -23.76
CA ARG A 119 -2.31 6.65 -22.69
C ARG A 119 -2.48 8.09 -23.18
N GLY A 120 -2.62 8.31 -24.48
CA GLY A 120 -2.57 9.63 -25.07
C GLY A 120 -3.67 10.56 -24.55
N LEU A 121 -3.28 11.79 -24.22
CA LEU A 121 -4.17 12.84 -23.72
C LEU A 121 -5.39 13.05 -24.62
N PHE A 122 -5.21 13.03 -25.95
CA PHE A 122 -6.30 13.29 -26.89
C PHE A 122 -7.27 12.11 -27.06
N TRP A 123 -6.85 10.89 -26.70
CA TRP A 123 -7.75 9.73 -26.66
C TRP A 123 -8.62 9.75 -25.41
N HIS A 124 -8.01 10.06 -24.27
CA HIS A 124 -8.69 10.10 -22.98
C HIS A 124 -9.50 11.38 -22.76
N THR A 125 -9.10 12.48 -23.39
CA THR A 125 -9.79 13.78 -23.34
C THR A 125 -9.81 14.47 -24.71
N PRO A 126 -10.66 14.00 -25.65
CA PRO A 126 -10.78 14.57 -27.00
C PRO A 126 -11.03 16.09 -27.05
N LEU A 127 -11.72 16.64 -26.04
CA LEU A 127 -11.94 18.08 -25.86
C LEU A 127 -10.65 18.91 -25.97
N PHE A 128 -9.51 18.39 -25.51
CA PHE A 128 -8.24 19.12 -25.55
C PHE A 128 -7.68 19.31 -26.96
N ALA A 129 -8.16 18.57 -27.95
CA ALA A 129 -7.87 18.89 -29.35
C ALA A 129 -8.47 20.25 -29.75
N ALA A 130 -9.67 20.58 -29.23
CA ALA A 130 -10.28 21.89 -29.46
C ALA A 130 -9.49 23.02 -28.77
N THR A 131 -8.84 22.75 -27.64
CA THR A 131 -7.97 23.71 -26.95
C THR A 131 -6.88 24.21 -27.88
N LEU A 132 -6.22 23.31 -28.63
CA LEU A 132 -5.16 23.69 -29.59
C LEU A 132 -5.64 24.67 -30.67
N VAL A 133 -6.89 24.51 -31.12
CA VAL A 133 -7.51 25.38 -32.13
C VAL A 133 -7.91 26.73 -31.55
N THR A 134 -8.40 26.76 -30.30
CA THR A 134 -8.81 28.00 -29.61
C THR A 134 -7.65 28.79 -29.02
N PHE A 135 -6.50 28.15 -28.80
CA PHE A 135 -5.33 28.74 -28.16
C PHE A 135 -4.83 30.05 -28.80
N PRO A 136 -4.74 30.18 -30.14
CA PRO A 136 -4.30 31.42 -30.77
C PRO A 136 -5.27 32.58 -30.50
N LEU A 137 -6.58 32.32 -30.45
CA LEU A 137 -7.60 33.32 -30.15
C LEU A 137 -7.49 33.81 -28.70
N PHE A 138 -7.28 32.88 -27.77
CA PHE A 138 -7.00 33.20 -26.38
C PHE A 138 -5.73 34.03 -26.24
N GLY A 139 -4.65 33.66 -26.93
CA GLY A 139 -3.38 34.40 -26.90
C GLY A 139 -3.46 35.82 -27.48
N GLN A 140 -4.41 36.11 -28.36
CA GLN A 140 -4.62 37.48 -28.86
C GLN A 140 -5.14 38.43 -27.76
N ARG A 141 -5.98 37.93 -26.84
CA ARG A 141 -6.58 38.71 -25.74
C ARG A 141 -5.80 38.61 -24.44
N HIS A 142 -5.24 37.43 -24.16
CA HIS A 142 -4.61 37.05 -22.90
C HIS A 142 -3.17 36.57 -23.16
N ARG A 143 -2.33 37.46 -23.68
CA ARG A 143 -0.96 37.14 -24.14
C ARG A 143 -0.11 36.49 -23.05
N LEU A 144 -0.14 37.06 -21.84
CA LEU A 144 0.71 36.61 -20.75
C LEU A 144 0.22 35.27 -20.19
N GLU A 145 -1.09 35.11 -20.01
CA GLU A 145 -1.70 33.84 -19.59
C GLU A 145 -1.44 32.74 -20.62
N ALA A 146 -1.62 33.04 -21.92
CA ALA A 146 -1.34 32.09 -22.99
C ALA A 146 0.14 31.67 -23.00
N PHE A 147 1.07 32.62 -22.84
CA PHE A 147 2.49 32.31 -22.74
C PHE A 147 2.78 31.36 -21.57
N ILE A 148 2.21 31.60 -20.40
CA ILE A 148 2.44 30.76 -19.22
C ILE A 148 1.79 29.40 -19.34
N ILE A 149 0.56 29.31 -19.85
CA ILE A 149 -0.08 28.01 -20.11
C ILE A 149 0.75 27.20 -21.11
N ALA A 150 1.24 27.83 -22.18
CA ALA A 150 2.12 27.18 -23.16
C ALA A 150 3.43 26.71 -22.51
N LEU A 151 4.07 27.57 -21.72
CA LEU A 151 5.33 27.24 -21.05
C LEU A 151 5.17 26.11 -20.02
N LEU A 152 4.13 26.16 -19.18
CA LEU A 152 3.80 25.09 -18.24
C LEU A 152 3.53 23.77 -18.98
N SER A 153 2.82 23.83 -20.10
CA SER A 153 2.54 22.64 -20.92
C SER A 153 3.82 22.04 -21.49
N VAL A 154 4.69 22.86 -22.10
CA VAL A 154 5.96 22.40 -22.67
C VAL A 154 6.87 21.81 -21.59
N VAL A 155 6.98 22.48 -20.44
CA VAL A 155 7.81 22.00 -19.32
C VAL A 155 7.29 20.67 -18.79
N LEU A 156 5.99 20.55 -18.52
CA LEU A 156 5.42 19.33 -17.92
C LEU A 156 5.46 18.14 -18.88
N ILE A 157 5.04 18.36 -20.14
CA ILE A 157 5.07 17.34 -21.20
C ILE A 157 6.51 16.91 -21.49
N GLY A 158 7.44 17.87 -21.59
CA GLY A 158 8.86 17.61 -21.83
C GLY A 158 9.49 16.80 -20.70
N LEU A 159 9.26 17.21 -19.45
CA LEU A 159 9.77 16.57 -18.24
C LEU A 159 9.28 15.12 -18.12
N TYR A 160 7.96 14.91 -18.13
CA TYR A 160 7.39 13.57 -17.94
C TYR A 160 7.50 12.69 -19.18
N GLY A 161 7.64 13.27 -20.38
CA GLY A 161 7.99 12.50 -21.57
C GLY A 161 9.41 11.91 -21.50
N LYS A 162 10.27 12.42 -20.61
CA LYS A 162 11.61 11.89 -20.37
C LYS A 162 11.68 10.99 -19.12
N TRP A 163 10.67 11.03 -18.26
CA TRP A 163 10.57 10.18 -17.07
C TRP A 163 10.57 8.70 -17.47
N TRP A 164 11.37 7.87 -16.79
CA TRP A 164 11.62 6.46 -17.11
C TRP A 164 10.32 5.67 -17.27
N MET A 165 9.37 5.90 -16.37
CA MET A 165 8.02 5.33 -16.40
C MET A 165 7.00 6.38 -16.81
N TRP A 166 7.18 7.01 -17.98
CA TRP A 166 6.32 8.10 -18.46
C TRP A 166 4.82 7.74 -18.48
N TRP A 167 4.47 6.45 -18.62
CA TRP A 167 3.08 5.98 -18.63
C TRP A 167 2.43 5.99 -17.24
N GLY A 168 3.21 6.12 -16.16
CA GLY A 168 2.69 6.30 -14.80
C GLY A 168 2.02 5.05 -14.22
N GLY A 169 2.37 3.85 -14.68
CA GLY A 169 1.83 2.59 -14.17
C GLY A 169 0.31 2.45 -14.31
N PHE A 170 -0.32 1.83 -13.33
CA PHE A 170 -1.78 1.66 -13.30
C PHE A 170 -2.46 3.02 -13.07
N ALA A 171 -3.02 3.58 -14.15
CA ALA A 171 -3.83 4.79 -14.10
C ALA A 171 -4.91 4.80 -15.20
N TRP A 172 -5.68 5.88 -15.31
CA TRP A 172 -6.49 6.20 -16.50
C TRP A 172 -5.87 7.40 -17.25
N GLY A 173 -5.47 7.20 -18.51
CA GLY A 173 -4.80 8.23 -19.30
C GLY A 173 -3.40 8.64 -18.78
N PRO A 174 -2.89 9.82 -19.17
CA PRO A 174 -1.56 10.29 -18.81
C PRO A 174 -1.61 11.09 -17.50
N ARG A 175 -1.62 10.39 -16.35
CA ARG A 175 -1.85 11.00 -15.02
C ARG A 175 -0.95 12.20 -14.69
N PHE A 176 0.27 12.24 -15.23
CA PHE A 176 1.21 13.33 -15.04
C PHE A 176 0.75 14.66 -15.66
N LEU A 177 -0.17 14.64 -16.63
CA LEU A 177 -0.71 15.83 -17.27
C LEU A 177 -2.02 16.34 -16.64
N VAL A 178 -2.55 15.64 -15.62
CA VAL A 178 -3.76 16.07 -14.88
C VAL A 178 -3.66 17.52 -14.37
N PRO A 179 -2.51 18.00 -13.84
CA PRO A 179 -2.37 19.40 -13.43
C PRO A 179 -2.58 20.43 -14.56
N LEU A 180 -2.41 20.06 -15.83
CA LEU A 180 -2.66 20.95 -16.97
C LEU A 180 -4.13 21.04 -17.35
N ALA A 181 -4.95 20.05 -16.98
CA ALA A 181 -6.36 19.98 -17.36
C ALA A 181 -7.15 21.28 -17.10
N PRO A 182 -7.12 21.89 -15.90
CA PRO A 182 -7.85 23.15 -15.67
C PRO A 182 -7.32 24.32 -16.52
N LEU A 183 -6.02 24.34 -16.82
CA LEU A 183 -5.40 25.39 -17.64
C LEU A 183 -5.80 25.26 -19.12
N TRP A 184 -5.92 24.04 -19.62
CA TRP A 184 -6.30 23.75 -21.00
C TRP A 184 -7.79 23.96 -21.27
N VAL A 185 -8.62 24.06 -20.24
CA VAL A 185 -10.02 24.46 -20.38
C VAL A 185 -10.16 25.97 -20.63
N LEU A 186 -9.24 26.80 -20.12
CA LEU A 186 -9.35 28.27 -20.22
C LEU A 186 -9.45 28.80 -21.67
N PRO A 187 -8.62 28.34 -22.63
CA PRO A 187 -8.72 28.82 -24.02
C PRO A 187 -10.07 28.52 -24.68
N LEU A 188 -10.77 27.46 -24.25
CA LEU A 188 -12.08 27.09 -24.79
C LEU A 188 -13.16 28.13 -24.45
N ALA A 189 -12.99 28.86 -23.34
CA ALA A 189 -13.96 29.86 -22.88
C ALA A 189 -14.13 31.02 -23.87
N GLU A 190 -13.10 31.33 -24.66
CA GLU A 190 -13.18 32.39 -25.68
C GLU A 190 -14.27 32.11 -26.70
N CYS A 191 -14.42 30.86 -27.15
CA CYS A 191 -15.47 30.48 -28.10
C CYS A 191 -16.87 30.48 -27.49
N MET A 192 -16.99 30.51 -26.16
CA MET A 192 -18.28 30.53 -25.45
C MET A 192 -18.72 31.94 -25.04
N ASN A 193 -17.90 32.96 -25.30
CA ASN A 193 -18.20 34.34 -24.91
C ASN A 193 -19.37 34.92 -25.74
N PRO A 194 -20.50 35.33 -25.12
CA PRO A 194 -21.68 35.85 -25.81
C PRO A 194 -21.41 37.09 -26.69
N GLY A 195 -20.33 37.83 -26.41
CA GLY A 195 -19.93 39.02 -27.17
C GLY A 195 -19.32 38.73 -28.55
N ILE A 196 -18.98 37.47 -28.85
CA ILE A 196 -18.50 37.07 -30.18
C ILE A 196 -19.72 36.78 -31.05
N HIS A 197 -19.88 37.57 -32.13
CA HIS A 197 -21.06 37.59 -33.00
C HIS A 197 -21.69 36.21 -33.25
N GLN A 198 -22.82 35.94 -32.58
CA GLN A 198 -23.66 34.74 -32.74
C GLN A 198 -24.19 34.54 -34.17
N ARG A 199 -23.95 35.48 -35.09
CA ARG A 199 -24.35 35.41 -36.50
C ARG A 199 -23.29 34.79 -37.42
N ASN A 200 -22.04 34.59 -36.97
CA ASN A 200 -21.00 33.97 -37.79
C ASN A 200 -21.12 32.43 -37.76
N LEU A 201 -21.39 31.81 -38.91
CA LEU A 201 -21.53 30.35 -39.05
C LEU A 201 -20.29 29.59 -38.55
N ARG A 202 -19.08 30.12 -38.76
CA ARG A 202 -17.83 29.47 -38.33
C ARG A 202 -17.73 29.37 -36.80
N VAL A 203 -18.19 30.40 -36.08
CA VAL A 203 -18.19 30.42 -34.60
C VAL A 203 -19.21 29.41 -34.08
N ARG A 204 -20.41 29.34 -34.68
CA ARG A 204 -21.42 28.33 -34.30
C ARG A 204 -20.92 26.91 -34.52
N VAL A 205 -20.32 26.64 -35.69
CA VAL A 205 -19.72 25.32 -35.97
C VAL A 205 -18.64 24.98 -34.94
N GLY A 206 -17.76 25.93 -34.60
CA GLY A 206 -16.76 25.75 -33.55
C GLY A 206 -17.37 25.43 -32.17
N GLN A 207 -18.43 26.15 -31.77
CA GLN A 207 -19.16 25.88 -30.53
C GLN A 207 -19.79 24.47 -30.51
N VAL A 208 -20.38 24.05 -31.63
CA VAL A 208 -20.93 22.68 -31.76
C VAL A 208 -19.82 21.64 -31.65
N ILE A 209 -18.68 21.83 -32.30
CA ILE A 209 -17.52 20.92 -32.20
C ILE A 209 -17.02 20.83 -30.75
N ILE A 210 -16.88 21.97 -30.06
CA ILE A 210 -16.49 22.00 -28.64
C ILE A 210 -17.51 21.25 -27.79
N ALA A 211 -18.81 21.47 -28.00
CA ALA A 211 -19.85 20.76 -27.25
C ALA A 211 -19.83 19.24 -27.51
N LEU A 212 -19.67 18.81 -28.76
CA LEU A 212 -19.59 17.39 -29.13
C LEU A 212 -18.34 16.73 -28.54
N THR A 213 -17.19 17.38 -28.63
CA THR A 213 -15.94 16.87 -28.04
C THR A 213 -15.97 16.90 -26.51
N ALA A 214 -16.64 17.86 -25.89
CA ALA A 214 -16.88 17.87 -24.44
C ALA A 214 -17.77 16.71 -24.02
N LEU A 215 -18.86 16.44 -24.76
CA LEU A 215 -19.74 15.30 -24.50
C LEU A 215 -19.00 13.97 -24.68
N LEU A 216 -18.18 13.86 -25.72
CA LEU A 216 -17.33 12.69 -25.95
C LEU A 216 -16.32 12.50 -24.81
N SER A 217 -15.58 13.53 -24.43
CA SER A 217 -14.68 13.49 -23.26
C SER A 217 -15.44 13.08 -22.00
N PHE A 218 -16.63 13.63 -21.76
CA PHE A 218 -17.46 13.24 -20.62
C PHE A 218 -17.82 11.75 -20.65
N ALA A 219 -18.21 11.20 -21.80
CA ALA A 219 -18.49 9.78 -21.96
C ALA A 219 -17.23 8.92 -21.70
N VAL A 220 -16.06 9.34 -22.20
CA VAL A 220 -14.78 8.65 -21.95
C VAL A 220 -14.42 8.67 -20.46
N GLN A 221 -14.59 9.81 -19.78
CA GLN A 221 -14.34 9.92 -18.34
C GLN A 221 -15.40 9.17 -17.51
N LEU A 222 -16.63 9.05 -17.99
CA LEU A 222 -17.64 8.23 -17.35
C LEU A 222 -17.21 6.75 -17.34
N LEU A 223 -16.61 6.24 -18.43
CA LEU A 223 -16.11 4.87 -18.49
C LEU A 223 -15.03 4.57 -17.43
N SER A 224 -14.19 5.54 -17.08
CA SER A 224 -13.14 5.36 -16.07
C SER A 224 -13.67 5.19 -14.65
N VAL A 225 -14.89 5.68 -14.39
CA VAL A 225 -15.59 5.56 -13.11
C VAL A 225 -16.53 4.34 -13.11
N LEU A 226 -17.07 3.98 -14.28
CA LEU A 226 -17.97 2.83 -14.39
C LEU A 226 -17.25 1.49 -14.28
N VAL A 227 -16.00 1.41 -14.75
CA VAL A 227 -15.24 0.16 -14.85
C VAL A 227 -13.89 0.34 -14.19
N ASN A 228 -13.46 -0.66 -13.41
CA ASN A 228 -12.13 -0.65 -12.85
C ASN A 228 -11.11 -0.77 -13.99
N TYR A 229 -10.37 0.30 -14.24
CA TYR A 229 -9.45 0.35 -15.37
C TYR A 229 -8.31 -0.68 -15.30
N VAL A 230 -8.00 -1.19 -14.10
CA VAL A 230 -7.00 -2.24 -13.89
C VAL A 230 -7.40 -3.54 -14.61
N ASN A 231 -8.70 -3.85 -14.72
CA ASN A 231 -9.17 -5.08 -15.37
C ASN A 231 -8.72 -5.15 -16.83
N TYR A 232 -8.88 -4.06 -17.58
CA TYR A 232 -8.47 -4.04 -18.98
C TYR A 232 -6.94 -3.98 -19.12
N GLU A 233 -6.29 -3.30 -18.18
CA GLU A 233 -4.83 -3.22 -18.11
C GLU A 233 -4.17 -4.59 -17.87
N ILE A 234 -4.82 -5.48 -17.10
CA ILE A 234 -4.43 -6.90 -16.96
C ILE A 234 -4.67 -7.63 -18.28
N ARG A 235 -5.84 -7.48 -18.90
CA ARG A 235 -6.17 -8.14 -20.18
C ARG A 235 -5.19 -7.76 -21.30
N LEU A 236 -4.70 -6.52 -21.34
CA LEU A 236 -3.69 -6.10 -22.31
C LEU A 236 -2.36 -6.85 -22.13
N ARG A 237 -2.01 -7.24 -20.90
CA ARG A 237 -0.79 -8.03 -20.63
C ARG A 237 -0.88 -9.48 -21.13
N ASP A 238 -2.08 -9.99 -21.33
CA ASP A 238 -2.30 -11.31 -21.96
C ASP A 238 -2.17 -11.25 -23.49
N ILE A 239 -2.31 -10.04 -24.08
CA ILE A 239 -2.29 -9.83 -25.53
C ILE A 239 -0.91 -9.36 -25.99
N PHE A 240 -0.25 -8.49 -25.22
CA PHE A 240 1.04 -7.91 -25.52
C PHE A 240 2.15 -8.54 -24.66
N PRO A 241 3.42 -8.56 -25.13
CA PRO A 241 4.52 -9.13 -24.36
C PRO A 241 4.61 -8.57 -22.95
N THR A 242 4.61 -9.46 -21.97
CA THR A 242 4.70 -9.15 -20.54
C THR A 242 5.53 -10.23 -19.85
N ASP A 243 6.36 -9.82 -18.90
CA ASP A 243 6.99 -10.72 -17.93
C ASP A 243 6.38 -10.43 -16.56
N TRP A 244 5.84 -11.45 -15.89
CA TRP A 244 5.23 -11.28 -14.57
C TRP A 244 6.27 -11.22 -13.44
N ASN A 245 7.48 -11.74 -13.68
CA ASN A 245 8.61 -11.65 -12.76
C ASN A 245 9.37 -10.33 -12.93
N ASP A 246 9.33 -9.75 -14.14
CA ASP A 246 9.82 -8.39 -14.43
C ASP A 246 8.81 -7.58 -15.26
N PRO A 247 7.79 -7.00 -14.61
CA PRO A 247 6.75 -6.22 -15.29
C PRO A 247 7.26 -4.97 -16.02
N LEU A 248 8.53 -4.60 -15.83
CA LEU A 248 9.17 -3.44 -16.45
C LEU A 248 10.07 -3.82 -17.63
N LEU A 249 10.31 -5.13 -17.84
CA LEU A 249 11.10 -5.64 -18.97
C LEU A 249 10.54 -5.18 -20.32
N PHE A 250 9.21 -5.11 -20.42
CA PHE A 250 8.51 -4.61 -21.60
C PHE A 250 7.93 -3.22 -21.35
N GLY A 251 7.96 -2.40 -22.41
CA GLY A 251 7.30 -1.10 -22.40
C GLY A 251 5.77 -1.22 -22.34
N PRO A 252 5.06 -0.10 -22.21
CA PRO A 252 3.60 -0.10 -22.15
C PRO A 252 2.98 -0.70 -23.42
N PRO A 253 1.86 -1.44 -23.32
CA PRO A 253 1.20 -2.08 -24.46
C PRO A 253 0.53 -1.07 -25.41
N ALA A 254 0.06 -1.54 -26.56
CA ALA A 254 -0.81 -0.82 -27.50
C ALA A 254 -0.31 0.61 -27.88
N GLN A 255 0.98 0.78 -28.17
CA GLN A 255 1.57 2.08 -28.48
C GLN A 255 1.38 2.52 -29.93
N GLN A 256 1.23 1.58 -30.85
CA GLN A 256 1.13 1.91 -32.27
C GLN A 256 -0.28 2.40 -32.59
N LEU A 257 -0.40 3.28 -33.59
CA LEU A 257 -1.72 3.78 -33.99
C LEU A 257 -2.63 2.65 -34.49
N ASN A 258 -2.06 1.59 -35.07
CA ASN A 258 -2.80 0.39 -35.49
C ASN A 258 -3.36 -0.41 -34.31
N ASP A 259 -2.85 -0.21 -33.09
CA ASP A 259 -3.34 -0.85 -31.88
C ASP A 259 -4.57 -0.13 -31.28
N TRP A 260 -5.16 0.85 -31.99
CA TRP A 260 -6.33 1.59 -31.51
C TRP A 260 -7.52 0.73 -31.03
N PRO A 261 -7.81 -0.48 -31.59
CA PRO A 261 -8.87 -1.35 -31.06
C PRO A 261 -8.59 -1.83 -29.63
N TYR A 262 -7.31 -1.84 -29.23
CA TYR A 262 -6.83 -2.21 -27.90
C TYR A 262 -6.66 -0.99 -26.97
N SER A 263 -7.16 0.19 -27.35
CA SER A 263 -7.15 1.35 -26.47
C SER A 263 -7.95 1.08 -25.18
N PRO A 264 -7.48 1.50 -24.00
CA PRO A 264 -8.23 1.37 -22.75
C PRO A 264 -9.63 1.99 -22.80
N VAL A 265 -9.84 3.04 -23.61
CA VAL A 265 -11.16 3.65 -23.84
C VAL A 265 -12.15 2.65 -24.44
N LEU A 266 -11.76 1.96 -25.51
CA LEU A 266 -12.61 0.91 -26.11
C LEU A 266 -12.62 -0.35 -25.25
N GLY A 267 -11.54 -0.61 -24.54
CA GLY A 267 -11.41 -1.73 -23.61
C GLY A 267 -12.47 -1.73 -22.52
N GLN A 268 -12.80 -0.57 -21.94
CA GLN A 268 -13.90 -0.50 -20.97
C GLN A 268 -15.24 -0.90 -21.57
N LEU A 269 -15.52 -0.48 -22.80
CA LEU A 269 -16.76 -0.87 -23.51
C LEU A 269 -16.80 -2.38 -23.77
N TYR A 270 -15.65 -2.96 -24.12
CA TYR A 270 -15.51 -4.40 -24.29
C TYR A 270 -15.79 -5.15 -22.98
N LEU A 271 -15.21 -4.72 -21.86
CA LEU A 271 -15.42 -5.34 -20.55
C LEU A 271 -16.87 -5.23 -20.06
N LEU A 272 -17.49 -4.06 -20.25
CA LEU A 272 -18.92 -3.85 -19.93
C LEU A 272 -19.83 -4.80 -20.71
N ARG A 273 -19.48 -5.05 -21.99
CA ARG A 273 -20.24 -5.98 -22.85
C ARG A 273 -20.01 -7.44 -22.46
N GLU A 274 -18.80 -7.81 -22.08
CA GLU A 274 -18.43 -9.18 -21.69
C GLU A 274 -19.11 -9.59 -20.39
N ASN A 275 -18.97 -8.77 -19.34
CA ASN A 275 -19.64 -8.99 -18.07
C ASN A 275 -19.75 -7.67 -17.29
N PHE A 276 -20.91 -7.02 -17.37
CA PHE A 276 -21.16 -5.74 -16.71
C PHE A 276 -20.93 -5.81 -15.19
N VAL A 277 -21.50 -6.81 -14.50
CA VAL A 277 -21.46 -6.91 -13.04
C VAL A 277 -20.04 -7.18 -12.55
N ALA A 278 -19.30 -8.08 -13.20
CA ALA A 278 -17.95 -8.44 -12.78
C ALA A 278 -16.93 -7.31 -13.03
N ASN A 279 -17.15 -6.49 -14.05
CA ASN A 279 -16.22 -5.43 -14.43
C ASN A 279 -16.59 -4.05 -13.88
N SER A 280 -17.84 -3.82 -13.49
CA SER A 280 -18.26 -2.53 -12.95
C SER A 280 -17.57 -2.22 -11.63
N ASP A 281 -17.15 -0.96 -11.45
CA ASP A 281 -16.61 -0.43 -10.19
C ASP A 281 -17.60 0.53 -9.51
N LEU A 282 -18.89 0.23 -9.68
CA LEU A 282 -19.98 1.03 -9.15
C LEU A 282 -20.12 0.80 -7.65
N ALA A 283 -20.01 1.88 -6.87
CA ALA A 283 -20.17 1.85 -5.42
C ALA A 283 -21.46 1.15 -4.93
N TRP A 284 -22.55 1.23 -5.71
CA TRP A 284 -23.85 0.65 -5.37
C TRP A 284 -24.14 -0.71 -6.00
N LEU A 285 -23.28 -1.25 -6.87
CA LEU A 285 -23.45 -2.57 -7.48
C LEU A 285 -22.28 -3.46 -7.08
N TRP A 286 -22.55 -4.47 -6.27
CA TRP A 286 -21.49 -5.34 -5.76
C TRP A 286 -21.21 -6.53 -6.70
N PRO A 287 -20.03 -7.17 -6.59
CA PRO A 287 -19.63 -8.27 -7.50
C PRO A 287 -20.58 -9.48 -7.51
N ASN A 288 -21.33 -9.69 -6.42
CA ASN A 288 -22.36 -10.73 -6.33
C ASN A 288 -23.70 -10.33 -6.98
N GLY A 289 -23.75 -9.20 -7.68
CA GLY A 289 -24.96 -8.65 -8.31
C GLY A 289 -25.89 -7.90 -7.36
N THR A 290 -25.54 -7.75 -6.07
CA THR A 290 -26.41 -7.04 -5.12
C THR A 290 -26.38 -5.53 -5.32
N MET A 291 -27.57 -4.92 -5.37
CA MET A 291 -27.75 -3.47 -5.51
C MET A 291 -27.94 -2.81 -4.14
N ARG A 292 -27.10 -1.83 -3.82
CA ARG A 292 -27.19 -0.96 -2.64
C ARG A 292 -27.99 0.29 -2.97
N TRP A 293 -29.31 0.16 -2.98
CA TRP A 293 -30.24 1.24 -3.29
C TRP A 293 -30.07 2.48 -2.42
N SER A 294 -29.69 2.33 -1.15
CA SER A 294 -29.40 3.46 -0.25
C SER A 294 -28.22 4.31 -0.77
N VAL A 295 -27.15 3.67 -1.22
CA VAL A 295 -25.97 4.33 -1.79
C VAL A 295 -26.34 5.03 -3.10
N LEU A 296 -27.05 4.34 -3.99
CA LEU A 296 -27.51 4.90 -5.27
C LEU A 296 -28.43 6.11 -5.07
N ALA A 297 -29.48 5.97 -4.27
CA ALA A 297 -30.45 7.03 -4.02
C ALA A 297 -29.77 8.25 -3.39
N THR A 298 -28.89 8.03 -2.41
CA THR A 298 -28.13 9.11 -1.77
C THR A 298 -27.22 9.80 -2.79
N GLY A 299 -26.47 9.03 -3.59
CA GLY A 299 -25.62 9.58 -4.66
C GLY A 299 -26.38 10.41 -5.70
N LEU A 300 -27.57 9.96 -6.12
CA LEU A 300 -28.44 10.70 -7.03
C LEU A 300 -28.98 11.99 -6.41
N ILE A 301 -29.47 11.93 -5.16
CA ILE A 301 -29.95 13.12 -4.43
C ILE A 301 -28.82 14.14 -4.28
N LEU A 302 -27.62 13.70 -3.95
CA LEU A 302 -26.43 14.55 -3.82
C LEU A 302 -26.04 15.19 -5.14
N SER A 303 -26.01 14.40 -6.22
CA SER A 303 -25.66 14.89 -7.56
C SER A 303 -26.67 15.94 -8.05
N MET A 304 -27.96 15.68 -7.82
CA MET A 304 -29.04 16.63 -8.14
C MET A 304 -28.93 17.89 -7.27
N GLY A 305 -28.67 17.73 -5.96
CA GLY A 305 -28.45 18.86 -5.04
C GLY A 305 -27.26 19.72 -5.48
N LEU A 306 -26.14 19.11 -5.87
CA LEU A 306 -24.96 19.81 -6.37
C LEU A 306 -25.25 20.51 -7.70
N ALA A 307 -25.97 19.88 -8.62
CA ALA A 307 -26.37 20.49 -9.89
C ALA A 307 -27.28 21.71 -9.66
N LEU A 308 -28.26 21.61 -8.75
CA LEU A 308 -29.12 22.73 -8.38
C LEU A 308 -28.34 23.87 -7.70
N LEU A 309 -27.39 23.54 -6.82
CA LEU A 309 -26.48 24.51 -6.21
C LEU A 309 -25.61 25.21 -7.26
N LEU A 310 -25.06 24.46 -8.22
CA LEU A 310 -24.29 25.02 -9.32
C LEU A 310 -25.15 25.98 -10.17
N VAL A 311 -26.36 25.57 -10.54
CA VAL A 311 -27.31 26.43 -11.26
C VAL A 311 -27.62 27.69 -10.45
N HIS A 312 -27.83 27.57 -9.14
CA HIS A 312 -28.07 28.72 -8.26
C HIS A 312 -26.86 29.68 -8.22
N CYS A 313 -25.64 29.15 -8.09
CA CYS A 313 -24.40 29.94 -8.11
C CYS A 313 -24.12 30.60 -9.47
N LEU A 314 -24.53 29.97 -10.56
CA LEU A 314 -24.35 30.49 -11.93
C LEU A 314 -25.44 31.48 -12.34
N ARG A 315 -26.54 31.61 -11.59
CA ARG A 315 -27.55 32.64 -11.87
C ARG A 315 -26.94 34.03 -11.62
N PRO A 316 -26.98 34.94 -12.61
CA PRO A 316 -26.48 36.29 -12.42
C PRO A 316 -27.26 36.96 -11.28
N SER A 317 -26.57 37.26 -10.18
CA SER A 317 -27.18 37.98 -9.06
C SER A 317 -27.41 39.42 -9.49
N ALA A 318 -28.67 39.79 -9.72
CA ALA A 318 -29.08 41.15 -10.08
C ALA A 318 -28.86 42.16 -8.94
N GLU A 319 -28.67 41.70 -7.70
CA GLU A 319 -28.37 42.55 -6.56
C GLU A 319 -27.33 41.86 -5.66
N ALA A 320 -26.20 42.52 -5.44
CA ALA A 320 -25.20 42.11 -4.46
C ALA A 320 -25.74 42.35 -3.04
N ALA A 321 -26.56 41.42 -2.54
CA ALA A 321 -26.97 41.43 -1.14
C ALA A 321 -25.75 41.19 -0.23
N PRO A 322 -25.63 41.88 0.92
CA PRO A 322 -24.44 41.84 1.74
C PRO A 322 -24.21 40.43 2.32
N ALA A 323 -22.97 39.97 2.16
CA ALA A 323 -22.45 38.70 2.65
C ALA A 323 -22.53 38.62 4.18
N ARG A 324 -23.66 38.18 4.75
CA ARG A 324 -23.72 37.88 6.20
C ARG A 324 -24.82 36.95 6.72
N LYS A 325 -25.59 36.26 5.89
CA LYS A 325 -26.40 35.14 6.38
C LYS A 325 -25.64 33.85 6.13
N PHE A 326 -25.27 33.16 7.20
CA PHE A 326 -24.80 31.78 7.19
C PHE A 326 -25.88 30.96 6.48
N ASN A 327 -25.70 30.74 5.18
CA ASN A 327 -26.80 30.44 4.28
C ASN A 327 -27.00 28.92 4.24
N TYR A 328 -28.23 28.45 4.11
CA TYR A 328 -28.55 27.03 4.01
C TYR A 328 -27.72 26.31 2.93
N THR A 329 -27.24 27.02 1.91
CA THR A 329 -26.31 26.52 0.90
C THR A 329 -24.95 26.09 1.47
N THR A 330 -24.39 26.82 2.44
CA THR A 330 -23.12 26.47 3.12
C THR A 330 -23.32 25.29 4.06
N LEU A 331 -24.46 25.25 4.77
CA LEU A 331 -24.81 24.12 5.63
C LEU A 331 -25.03 22.84 4.82
N SER A 332 -25.75 22.93 3.69
CA SER A 332 -25.94 21.83 2.75
C SER A 332 -24.62 21.37 2.12
N ALA A 333 -23.72 22.29 1.76
CA ALA A 333 -22.41 21.95 1.22
C ALA A 333 -21.54 21.13 2.19
N LEU A 334 -21.75 21.27 3.51
CA LEU A 334 -21.05 20.49 4.55
C LEU A 334 -21.81 19.23 4.97
N ALA A 335 -23.15 19.28 5.04
CA ALA A 335 -23.97 18.15 5.47
C ALA A 335 -24.04 17.04 4.41
N LEU A 336 -24.09 17.39 3.12
CA LEU A 336 -24.22 16.44 2.02
C LEU A 336 -23.06 15.41 1.96
N PRO A 337 -21.77 15.82 2.05
CA PRO A 337 -20.66 14.87 2.17
C PRO A 337 -20.75 13.97 3.40
N LEU A 338 -21.16 14.50 4.55
CA LEU A 338 -21.29 13.72 5.79
C LEU A 338 -22.38 12.64 5.68
N VAL A 339 -23.52 12.96 5.06
CA VAL A 339 -24.58 11.99 4.76
C VAL A 339 -24.06 10.90 3.82
N LEU A 340 -23.33 11.28 2.75
CA LEU A 340 -22.72 10.31 1.84
C LEU A 340 -21.78 9.36 2.58
N VAL A 341 -20.90 9.91 3.42
CA VAL A 341 -19.94 9.13 4.21
C VAL A 341 -20.67 8.20 5.17
N GLY A 342 -21.71 8.67 5.87
CA GLY A 342 -22.51 7.85 6.78
C GLY A 342 -23.23 6.70 6.07
N VAL A 343 -23.85 6.98 4.92
CA VAL A 343 -24.51 5.96 4.09
C VAL A 343 -23.50 4.97 3.53
N TRP A 344 -22.34 5.45 3.07
CA TRP A 344 -21.26 4.59 2.57
C TRP A 344 -20.74 3.65 3.67
N ILE A 345 -20.37 4.19 4.83
CA ILE A 345 -19.92 3.41 6.00
C ILE A 345 -20.97 2.37 6.38
N SER A 346 -22.25 2.76 6.44
CA SER A 346 -23.34 1.83 6.73
C SER A 346 -23.46 0.71 5.68
N ALA A 347 -23.22 1.01 4.40
CA ALA A 347 -23.31 0.03 3.34
C ALA A 347 -22.11 -0.93 3.30
N VAL A 348 -20.91 -0.44 3.58
CA VAL A 348 -19.68 -1.25 3.52
C VAL A 348 -19.36 -2.00 4.81
N ARG A 349 -20.01 -1.64 5.93
CA ARG A 349 -19.83 -2.32 7.23
C ARG A 349 -19.92 -3.84 7.15
N ASP A 350 -20.86 -4.34 6.34
CA ASP A 350 -21.15 -5.77 6.21
C ASP A 350 -20.52 -6.38 4.94
N ASN A 351 -19.64 -5.66 4.24
CA ASN A 351 -18.97 -6.18 3.06
C ASN A 351 -17.83 -7.13 3.48
N PRO A 352 -17.85 -8.41 3.04
CA PRO A 352 -16.82 -9.39 3.41
C PRO A 352 -15.38 -8.97 3.05
N ARG A 353 -15.20 -8.11 2.02
CA ARG A 353 -13.89 -7.60 1.59
C ARG A 353 -13.17 -6.79 2.68
N TYR A 354 -13.92 -6.22 3.62
CA TYR A 354 -13.38 -5.51 4.78
C TYR A 354 -13.30 -6.40 6.04
N GLY A 355 -13.47 -7.71 5.88
CA GLY A 355 -13.37 -8.72 6.93
C GLY A 355 -14.70 -9.03 7.60
N VAL A 356 -14.99 -10.33 7.76
CA VAL A 356 -16.18 -10.85 8.44
C VAL A 356 -15.93 -10.95 9.95
N ALA A 357 -16.86 -10.48 10.77
CA ALA A 357 -16.70 -10.49 12.23
C ALA A 357 -16.64 -11.94 12.76
N GLY A 358 -15.63 -12.27 13.57
CA GLY A 358 -15.49 -13.60 14.18
C GLY A 358 -14.92 -14.67 13.25
N GLU A 359 -14.59 -14.34 12.00
CA GLU A 359 -14.02 -15.28 11.03
C GLU A 359 -12.77 -14.70 10.36
N GLY A 360 -12.00 -15.57 9.70
CA GLY A 360 -10.85 -15.18 8.88
C GLY A 360 -9.84 -14.28 9.60
N TYR A 361 -9.36 -13.27 8.87
CA TYR A 361 -8.39 -12.31 9.39
C TYR A 361 -8.90 -11.53 10.63
N ARG A 362 -10.20 -11.23 10.74
CA ARG A 362 -10.73 -10.51 11.92
C ARG A 362 -10.74 -11.40 13.17
N ALA A 363 -10.97 -12.70 13.03
CA ALA A 363 -10.79 -13.65 14.12
C ALA A 363 -9.31 -13.69 14.57
N ILE A 364 -8.37 -13.69 13.62
CA ILE A 364 -6.94 -13.61 13.92
C ILE A 364 -6.60 -12.35 14.72
N LEU A 365 -7.13 -11.17 14.33
CA LEU A 365 -6.89 -9.94 15.10
C LEU A 365 -7.42 -10.05 16.53
N ASN A 366 -8.62 -10.61 16.71
CA ASN A 366 -9.17 -10.85 18.05
C ASN A 366 -8.30 -11.82 18.85
N GLU A 367 -7.83 -12.90 18.23
CA GLU A 367 -6.96 -13.91 18.85
C GLU A 367 -5.66 -13.28 19.34
N ILE A 368 -4.97 -12.54 18.47
CA ILE A 368 -3.72 -11.84 18.80
C ILE A 368 -3.96 -10.83 19.93
N CYS A 369 -4.98 -9.97 19.81
CA CYS A 369 -5.22 -8.92 20.79
C CYS A 369 -5.68 -9.47 22.16
N THR A 370 -6.28 -10.67 22.20
CA THR A 370 -6.72 -11.34 23.45
C THR A 370 -5.57 -12.05 24.15
N HIS A 371 -4.65 -12.67 23.40
CA HIS A 371 -3.59 -13.52 23.94
C HIS A 371 -2.20 -12.85 24.03
N ARG A 372 -2.03 -11.66 23.44
CA ARG A 372 -0.81 -10.88 23.62
C ARG A 372 -0.72 -10.30 25.02
N ASN A 373 0.49 -10.07 25.51
CA ASN A 373 0.70 -9.25 26.70
C ASN A 373 0.74 -7.77 26.30
N PRO A 374 -0.32 -6.96 26.57
CA PRO A 374 -0.36 -5.57 26.15
C PRO A 374 0.68 -4.70 26.88
N MET A 375 1.25 -5.18 27.99
CA MET A 375 2.23 -4.48 28.83
C MET A 375 3.68 -4.74 28.38
N SER A 376 3.98 -5.86 27.71
CA SER A 376 5.35 -6.16 27.26
C SER A 376 5.75 -5.27 26.09
N GLY A 377 4.81 -4.92 25.20
CA GLY A 377 5.08 -4.18 23.98
C GLY A 377 6.02 -4.91 23.01
N ARG A 378 6.32 -6.19 23.25
CA ARG A 378 7.31 -7.01 22.51
C ARG A 378 6.66 -8.06 21.59
N ASP A 379 5.35 -8.00 21.40
CA ASP A 379 4.66 -8.82 20.39
C ASP A 379 4.66 -8.07 19.05
N THR A 380 4.96 -8.80 17.97
CA THR A 380 4.95 -8.26 16.61
C THR A 380 4.12 -9.14 15.69
N MET A 381 3.47 -8.53 14.70
CA MET A 381 2.77 -9.22 13.64
C MET A 381 3.56 -9.17 12.34
N VAL A 382 3.78 -10.34 11.74
CA VAL A 382 4.35 -10.48 10.40
C VAL A 382 3.26 -11.05 9.50
N THR A 383 3.04 -10.51 8.30
CA THR A 383 1.99 -11.00 7.41
C THR A 383 2.44 -11.06 5.96
N ILE A 384 2.03 -12.14 5.29
CA ILE A 384 2.19 -12.34 3.84
C ILE A 384 0.82 -12.41 3.16
N ALA A 385 -0.11 -11.55 3.58
CA ALA A 385 -1.45 -11.43 3.04
C ALA A 385 -1.63 -10.04 2.36
N PRO A 386 -0.88 -9.75 1.28
CA PRO A 386 -0.79 -8.41 0.71
C PRO A 386 -2.13 -7.90 0.17
N TYR A 387 -3.08 -8.77 -0.18
CA TYR A 387 -4.42 -8.39 -0.67
C TYR A 387 -5.46 -8.20 0.44
N SER A 388 -5.06 -8.45 1.69
CA SER A 388 -5.91 -8.36 2.88
C SER A 388 -5.47 -7.25 3.84
N TYR A 389 -4.51 -6.41 3.47
CA TYR A 389 -3.90 -5.36 4.30
C TYR A 389 -4.91 -4.34 4.86
N GLN A 390 -6.01 -4.10 4.15
CA GLN A 390 -7.08 -3.20 4.59
C GLN A 390 -7.76 -3.68 5.88
N ILE A 391 -7.77 -4.98 6.16
CA ILE A 391 -8.45 -5.54 7.32
C ILE A 391 -7.74 -5.14 8.62
N PRO A 392 -6.43 -5.43 8.83
CA PRO A 392 -5.72 -4.95 10.01
C PRO A 392 -5.70 -3.42 10.10
N MET A 393 -5.54 -2.70 8.99
CA MET A 393 -5.55 -1.22 9.02
C MET A 393 -6.87 -0.63 9.54
N ASN A 394 -8.00 -1.24 9.19
CA ASN A 394 -9.32 -0.75 9.61
C ASN A 394 -9.71 -1.20 11.02
N TRP A 395 -9.37 -2.43 11.40
CA TRP A 395 -9.93 -3.05 12.61
C TRP A 395 -8.97 -3.10 13.79
N LEU A 396 -7.66 -3.15 13.57
CA LEU A 396 -6.68 -3.28 14.66
C LEU A 396 -6.83 -2.19 15.73
N PRO A 397 -7.01 -0.89 15.42
CA PRO A 397 -7.19 0.15 16.45
C PRO A 397 -8.45 -0.02 17.31
N THR A 398 -9.44 -0.76 16.81
CA THR A 398 -10.69 -1.04 17.54
C THR A 398 -10.55 -2.25 18.46
N VAL A 399 -9.78 -3.25 18.03
CA VAL A 399 -9.65 -4.53 18.74
C VAL A 399 -8.49 -4.52 19.75
N CYS A 400 -7.36 -3.92 19.37
CA CYS A 400 -6.17 -3.87 20.21
C CYS A 400 -6.11 -2.56 21.01
N ARG A 401 -5.99 -2.66 22.35
CA ARG A 401 -5.91 -1.50 23.26
C ARG A 401 -4.59 -0.73 23.17
N SER A 402 -3.53 -1.37 22.67
CA SER A 402 -2.20 -0.78 22.47
C SER A 402 -1.71 -1.04 21.04
N GLY A 403 -0.68 -0.33 20.57
CA GLY A 403 -0.12 -0.57 19.24
C GLY A 403 0.36 -2.02 19.05
N LEU A 404 0.27 -2.53 17.83
CA LEU A 404 0.90 -3.78 17.40
C LEU A 404 1.74 -3.45 16.16
N PRO A 405 3.08 -3.56 16.20
CA PRO A 405 3.90 -3.42 15.00
C PRO A 405 3.49 -4.48 13.96
N ILE A 406 3.27 -4.04 12.72
CA ILE A 406 2.93 -4.93 11.60
C ILE A 406 4.02 -4.81 10.53
N TYR A 407 4.57 -5.95 10.13
CA TYR A 407 5.52 -6.07 9.02
C TYR A 407 4.87 -6.88 7.90
N GLY A 408 4.59 -6.24 6.77
CA GLY A 408 4.02 -6.87 5.58
C GLY A 408 5.12 -7.27 4.60
N TYR A 409 5.09 -8.52 4.15
CA TYR A 409 6.05 -9.06 3.17
C TYR A 409 5.32 -9.67 1.98
N ALA A 410 6.01 -9.70 0.83
CA ALA A 410 5.65 -10.60 -0.27
C ALA A 410 6.07 -12.04 0.07
N GLN A 411 5.47 -13.03 -0.58
CA GLN A 411 5.76 -14.45 -0.33
C GLN A 411 7.23 -14.80 -0.59
N ASN A 412 7.83 -14.21 -1.63
CA ASN A 412 9.21 -14.41 -2.02
C ASN A 412 10.20 -13.40 -1.38
N ALA A 413 9.78 -12.64 -0.37
CA ALA A 413 10.57 -11.50 0.11
C ALA A 413 11.99 -11.85 0.59
N MET A 414 12.25 -13.09 1.02
CA MET A 414 13.58 -13.53 1.48
C MET A 414 14.59 -13.75 0.34
N GLU A 415 14.19 -13.58 -0.93
CA GLU A 415 15.11 -13.45 -2.05
C GLU A 415 15.90 -12.13 -2.00
N HIS A 416 15.43 -11.15 -1.21
CA HIS A 416 16.06 -9.85 -1.02
C HIS A 416 16.71 -9.75 0.37
N VAL A 417 17.99 -9.35 0.40
CA VAL A 417 18.80 -9.30 1.63
C VAL A 417 18.24 -8.29 2.63
N GLU A 418 17.67 -7.19 2.15
CA GLU A 418 17.07 -6.12 2.94
C GLU A 418 15.86 -6.63 3.74
N SER A 419 15.06 -7.53 3.16
CA SER A 419 13.93 -8.15 3.84
C SER A 419 14.39 -8.99 5.03
N ALA A 420 15.45 -9.79 4.84
CA ALA A 420 16.05 -10.61 5.88
C ALA A 420 16.68 -9.74 6.98
N GLN A 421 17.33 -8.63 6.63
CA GLN A 421 17.87 -7.67 7.61
C GLN A 421 16.77 -7.06 8.48
N ALA A 422 15.66 -6.63 7.88
CA ALA A 422 14.52 -6.08 8.60
C ALA A 422 13.87 -7.12 9.53
N LEU A 423 13.68 -8.35 9.05
CA LEU A 423 13.07 -9.42 9.87
C LEU A 423 14.00 -9.89 10.99
N ASN A 424 15.31 -9.86 10.78
CA ASN A 424 16.30 -10.15 11.83
C ASN A 424 16.25 -9.11 12.97
N GLN A 425 16.00 -7.83 12.67
CA GLN A 425 15.79 -6.82 13.71
C GLN A 425 14.53 -7.11 14.55
N VAL A 426 13.49 -7.67 13.92
CA VAL A 426 12.29 -8.13 14.63
C VAL A 426 12.62 -9.30 15.56
N LEU A 427 13.40 -10.31 15.10
CA LEU A 427 13.81 -11.43 15.95
C LEU A 427 14.62 -11.01 17.19
N GLN A 428 15.37 -9.91 17.10
CA GLN A 428 16.18 -9.41 18.22
C GLN A 428 15.37 -8.60 19.25
N SER A 429 14.21 -8.08 18.88
CA SER A 429 13.44 -7.15 19.71
C SER A 429 12.10 -7.70 20.18
N ALA A 430 11.45 -8.55 19.37
CA ALA A 430 10.20 -9.19 19.71
C ALA A 430 10.42 -10.40 20.64
N GLU A 431 9.50 -10.63 21.59
CA GLU A 431 9.39 -11.89 22.33
C GLU A 431 8.63 -12.95 21.51
N ARG A 432 7.62 -12.48 20.76
CA ARG A 432 6.70 -13.32 20.01
C ARG A 432 6.39 -12.70 18.64
N ILE A 433 6.39 -13.53 17.62
CA ILE A 433 5.93 -13.20 16.28
C ILE A 433 4.62 -13.93 16.00
N TRP A 434 3.59 -13.17 15.67
CA TRP A 434 2.33 -13.64 15.12
C TRP A 434 2.42 -13.58 13.60
N PHE A 435 2.52 -14.73 12.94
CA PHE A 435 2.73 -14.81 11.51
C PHE A 435 1.44 -15.20 10.80
N VAL A 436 0.96 -14.34 9.89
CA VAL A 436 -0.33 -14.52 9.19
C VAL A 436 -0.12 -14.78 7.71
N THR A 437 -0.58 -15.93 7.24
CA THR A 437 -0.56 -16.32 5.82
C THR A 437 -1.97 -16.38 5.24
N ASP A 438 -2.09 -16.17 3.94
CA ASP A 438 -3.35 -16.18 3.19
C ASP A 438 -3.28 -17.25 2.10
N SER A 439 -4.19 -18.23 2.14
CA SER A 439 -4.41 -19.24 1.09
C SER A 439 -3.19 -20.08 0.69
N LEU A 440 -2.19 -20.21 1.56
CA LEU A 440 -0.97 -21.01 1.33
C LEU A 440 -1.00 -22.29 2.17
N ALA A 441 -0.64 -23.40 1.53
CA ALA A 441 -0.45 -24.68 2.22
C ALA A 441 0.71 -24.58 3.26
N PRO A 442 0.69 -25.42 4.31
CA PRO A 442 1.82 -25.50 5.22
C PRO A 442 3.12 -25.86 4.49
N ASN A 443 4.21 -25.20 4.87
CA ASN A 443 5.53 -25.44 4.31
C ASN A 443 5.64 -25.26 2.77
N ALA A 444 4.74 -24.45 2.18
CA ALA A 444 4.77 -24.17 0.75
C ALA A 444 6.13 -23.56 0.32
N PRO A 445 6.77 -24.08 -0.76
CA PRO A 445 8.12 -23.68 -1.15
C PRO A 445 8.22 -22.21 -1.58
N GLU A 446 7.13 -21.65 -2.13
CA GLU A 446 7.02 -20.24 -2.51
C GLU A 446 6.97 -19.28 -1.30
N ASN A 447 6.66 -19.79 -0.10
CA ASN A 447 6.63 -18.99 1.12
C ASN A 447 8.02 -18.91 1.75
N THR A 448 8.88 -18.08 1.15
CA THR A 448 10.27 -17.95 1.58
C THR A 448 10.39 -17.30 2.96
N VAL A 449 9.39 -16.52 3.40
CA VAL A 449 9.32 -15.92 4.74
C VAL A 449 9.07 -16.97 5.82
N GLU A 450 8.11 -17.89 5.63
CA GLU A 450 7.88 -18.99 6.58
C GLU A 450 9.08 -19.91 6.66
N ARG A 451 9.69 -20.23 5.51
CA ARG A 451 10.90 -21.04 5.47
C ARG A 451 12.03 -20.39 6.26
N TRP A 452 12.22 -19.08 6.10
CA TRP A 452 13.23 -18.34 6.83
C TRP A 452 12.93 -18.27 8.34
N LEU A 453 11.67 -18.06 8.73
CA LEU A 453 11.27 -18.10 10.14
C LEU A 453 11.48 -19.49 10.74
N ALA A 454 11.26 -20.57 9.98
CA ALA A 454 11.54 -21.92 10.46
C ALA A 454 13.01 -22.15 10.78
N GLN A 455 13.92 -21.52 10.04
CA GLN A 455 15.36 -21.62 10.25
C GLN A 455 15.88 -20.73 11.40
N HIS A 456 15.19 -19.63 11.72
CA HIS A 456 15.71 -18.59 12.63
C HIS A 456 14.85 -18.33 13.87
N ALA A 457 13.65 -18.92 13.96
CA ALA A 457 12.69 -18.73 15.03
C ALA A 457 12.12 -20.09 15.51
N TYR A 458 11.30 -20.03 16.57
CA TYR A 458 10.85 -21.21 17.32
C TYR A 458 9.35 -21.39 17.15
N LYS A 459 8.91 -22.21 16.16
CA LYS A 459 7.47 -22.42 15.87
C LYS A 459 6.80 -23.09 17.06
N ALA A 460 5.74 -22.44 17.56
CA ALA A 460 5.03 -22.83 18.76
C ALA A 460 3.61 -23.37 18.51
N GLY A 461 3.10 -23.15 17.31
CA GLY A 461 1.82 -23.72 16.90
C GLY A 461 1.26 -22.98 15.71
N GLU A 462 0.23 -23.57 15.12
CA GLU A 462 -0.51 -23.00 14.01
C GLU A 462 -2.00 -23.27 14.16
N GLN A 463 -2.83 -22.40 13.57
CA GLN A 463 -4.27 -22.54 13.55
C GLN A 463 -4.86 -21.91 12.29
N TRP A 464 -5.85 -22.58 11.72
CA TRP A 464 -6.60 -22.11 10.56
C TRP A 464 -7.81 -21.27 10.98
N TYR A 465 -8.02 -20.19 10.22
CA TYR A 465 -9.15 -19.27 10.34
C TYR A 465 -9.69 -19.02 8.93
N ALA A 466 -10.64 -19.84 8.49
CA ALA A 466 -11.07 -19.90 7.08
C ALA A 466 -9.85 -20.05 6.16
N ASP A 467 -9.66 -19.15 5.19
CA ASP A 467 -8.56 -19.18 4.22
C ASP A 467 -7.22 -18.65 4.78
N TYR A 468 -7.20 -18.18 6.03
CA TYR A 468 -6.00 -17.65 6.67
C TYR A 468 -5.41 -18.64 7.67
N ARG A 469 -4.08 -18.62 7.81
CA ARG A 469 -3.37 -19.40 8.84
C ARG A 469 -2.61 -18.44 9.76
N LEU A 470 -2.79 -18.64 11.07
CA LEU A 470 -2.05 -17.97 12.12
C LEU A 470 -1.00 -18.91 12.68
N LEU A 471 0.26 -18.55 12.55
CA LEU A 471 1.39 -19.24 13.16
C LEU A 471 1.95 -18.39 14.30
N ARG A 472 2.45 -19.07 15.34
CA ARG A 472 3.08 -18.45 16.51
C ARG A 472 4.54 -18.85 16.55
N TYR A 473 5.43 -17.87 16.70
CA TYR A 473 6.86 -18.09 16.82
C TYR A 473 7.40 -17.40 18.07
N GLY A 474 8.20 -18.13 18.85
CA GLY A 474 9.13 -17.54 19.80
C GLY A 474 10.39 -17.07 19.09
N THR A 475 11.14 -16.16 19.71
CA THR A 475 12.34 -15.57 19.14
C THR A 475 13.62 -16.03 19.86
N PRO A 476 14.79 -15.93 19.21
CA PRO A 476 16.07 -16.29 19.85
C PRO A 476 16.48 -15.35 20.99
N ALA A 477 15.79 -14.23 21.20
CA ALA A 477 16.12 -13.25 22.23
C ALA A 477 16.16 -13.87 23.64
N GLU A 478 15.22 -14.76 23.96
CA GLU A 478 15.15 -15.46 25.25
C GLU A 478 16.27 -16.51 25.43
N LEU A 479 16.90 -16.95 24.35
CA LEU A 479 18.02 -17.88 24.40
C LEU A 479 19.38 -17.19 24.48
N ALA A 480 19.48 -15.87 24.25
CA ALA A 480 20.74 -15.15 24.04
C ALA A 480 21.82 -15.42 25.13
N HIS A 481 21.40 -15.64 26.37
CA HIS A 481 22.29 -15.90 27.52
C HIS A 481 22.30 -17.36 28.01
N ILE A 482 21.59 -18.25 27.33
CA ILE A 482 21.53 -19.68 27.68
C ILE A 482 22.68 -20.40 27.00
N ALA A 483 23.52 -21.08 27.80
CA ALA A 483 24.63 -21.88 27.30
C ALA A 483 24.14 -23.21 26.70
N ASN A 484 24.85 -23.70 25.69
CA ASN A 484 24.60 -25.03 25.15
C ASN A 484 25.11 -26.09 26.13
N THR A 485 24.27 -27.06 26.49
CA THR A 485 24.60 -28.13 27.43
C THR A 485 24.58 -29.48 26.73
N ALA A 486 25.59 -30.32 26.97
CA ALA A 486 25.64 -31.66 26.39
C ALA A 486 24.46 -32.52 26.90
N GLN A 487 23.82 -33.26 25.99
CA GLN A 487 22.70 -34.15 26.28
C GLN A 487 22.92 -35.45 25.51
N THR A 488 23.25 -36.54 26.20
CA THR A 488 23.70 -37.81 25.58
C THR A 488 22.62 -38.89 25.57
N ALA A 489 21.38 -38.52 25.26
CA ALA A 489 20.26 -39.45 25.17
C ALA A 489 20.21 -40.12 23.78
N LYS A 490 19.72 -41.36 23.74
CA LYS A 490 19.54 -42.15 22.51
C LYS A 490 18.09 -42.61 22.43
N LEU A 491 17.48 -42.51 21.27
CA LEU A 491 16.16 -43.05 20.96
C LEU A 491 16.29 -44.03 19.80
N ALA A 492 15.68 -45.21 19.94
CA ALA A 492 15.71 -46.25 18.92
C ALA A 492 14.38 -47.01 18.87
N GLN A 493 14.12 -47.65 17.73
CA GLN A 493 13.03 -48.62 17.61
C GLN A 493 13.53 -49.99 18.12
N GLU A 494 12.70 -50.73 18.87
CA GLU A 494 13.07 -52.00 19.54
C GLU A 494 13.62 -53.09 18.59
N ALA A 495 13.43 -52.95 17.27
CA ALA A 495 13.87 -53.88 16.24
C ALA A 495 14.81 -53.23 15.22
N GLY A 496 16.01 -52.82 15.63
CA GLY A 496 17.13 -52.50 14.72
C GLY A 496 16.91 -51.34 13.72
N GLY A 497 15.87 -50.52 13.92
CA GLY A 497 15.53 -49.37 13.08
C GLY A 497 15.96 -48.04 13.70
N GLY A 498 16.53 -47.15 12.88
CA GLY A 498 16.74 -45.71 13.13
C GLY A 498 17.18 -45.31 14.54
N GLN A 499 18.49 -45.21 14.80
CA GLN A 499 19.00 -44.70 16.08
C GLN A 499 19.19 -43.18 16.00
N ILE A 500 18.48 -42.43 16.83
CA ILE A 500 18.62 -40.97 16.94
C ILE A 500 19.34 -40.65 18.23
N GLN A 501 20.39 -39.83 18.14
CA GLN A 501 21.22 -39.45 19.28
C GLN A 501 21.07 -37.95 19.51
N PHE A 502 20.65 -37.56 20.71
CA PHE A 502 20.80 -36.20 21.19
C PHE A 502 22.29 -35.92 21.40
N VAL A 503 22.70 -34.70 21.08
CA VAL A 503 24.08 -34.23 21.24
C VAL A 503 24.12 -33.12 22.28
N SER A 504 23.28 -32.10 22.11
CA SER A 504 23.26 -30.94 22.99
C SER A 504 21.90 -30.25 22.98
N GLN A 505 21.63 -29.44 24.00
CA GLN A 505 20.39 -28.68 24.13
C GLN A 505 20.64 -27.29 24.72
N ARG A 506 19.80 -26.34 24.32
CA ARG A 506 19.78 -24.96 24.80
C ARG A 506 18.34 -24.59 25.13
N ILE A 507 18.01 -24.62 26.41
CA ILE A 507 16.66 -24.44 26.94
C ILE A 507 16.71 -23.53 28.19
N PRO A 508 15.84 -22.51 28.31
CA PRO A 508 15.76 -21.67 29.50
C PRO A 508 15.36 -22.45 30.76
N THR A 509 15.98 -22.15 31.89
CA THR A 509 15.58 -22.70 33.21
C THR A 509 14.35 -22.04 33.80
N GLN A 510 13.99 -20.84 33.31
CA GLN A 510 12.82 -20.10 33.72
C GLN A 510 11.99 -19.72 32.50
N ALA A 511 10.67 -19.77 32.65
CA ALA A 511 9.73 -19.38 31.61
C ALA A 511 8.55 -18.64 32.23
N ARG A 512 7.97 -17.68 31.50
CA ARG A 512 6.81 -16.94 31.96
C ARG A 512 5.52 -17.63 31.51
N ALA A 513 4.53 -17.76 32.39
CA ALA A 513 3.20 -18.20 31.98
C ALA A 513 2.66 -17.30 30.86
N GLY A 514 2.05 -17.89 29.82
CA GLY A 514 1.55 -17.13 28.66
C GLY A 514 2.61 -16.76 27.61
N ALA A 515 3.90 -17.07 27.82
CA ALA A 515 4.96 -16.86 26.83
C ALA A 515 5.24 -18.12 26.00
N ILE A 516 6.03 -17.97 24.94
CA ILE A 516 6.57 -19.13 24.20
C ILE A 516 7.92 -19.48 24.82
N LEU A 517 8.09 -20.74 25.23
CA LEU A 517 9.37 -21.28 25.68
C LEU A 517 10.16 -21.79 24.46
N PRO A 518 11.24 -21.12 24.02
CA PRO A 518 12.06 -21.59 22.93
C PRO A 518 12.94 -22.76 23.37
N LEU A 519 13.00 -23.79 22.55
CA LEU A 519 13.77 -25.01 22.73
C LEU A 519 14.64 -25.21 21.49
N GLU A 520 15.93 -25.38 21.71
CA GLU A 520 16.88 -25.71 20.66
C GLU A 520 17.65 -26.95 21.08
N TRP A 521 17.80 -27.93 20.20
CA TRP A 521 18.71 -29.05 20.43
C TRP A 521 19.37 -29.52 19.15
N THR A 522 20.55 -30.10 19.33
CA THR A 522 21.29 -30.75 18.26
C THR A 522 21.13 -32.26 18.39
N TYR A 523 20.82 -32.92 17.28
CA TYR A 523 20.69 -34.37 17.20
C TYR A 523 21.42 -34.89 15.96
N ARG A 524 21.72 -36.19 15.94
CA ARG A 524 22.25 -36.89 14.76
C ARG A 524 21.56 -38.23 14.57
N LEU A 525 21.41 -38.62 13.32
CA LEU A 525 20.86 -39.92 12.94
C LEU A 525 22.02 -40.92 12.78
N ALA A 526 22.15 -41.88 13.69
CA ALA A 526 23.21 -42.90 13.67
C ALA A 526 22.90 -44.10 12.78
N ALA A 527 21.64 -44.27 12.36
CA ALA A 527 21.23 -45.29 11.38
C ALA A 527 20.02 -44.77 10.58
N PRO A 528 19.89 -45.13 9.29
CA PRO A 528 18.76 -44.69 8.48
C PRO A 528 17.43 -45.16 9.08
N THR A 529 16.38 -44.37 8.87
CA THR A 529 15.00 -44.71 9.23
C THR A 529 14.11 -44.62 8.00
N GLN A 530 13.10 -45.49 7.92
CA GLN A 530 12.05 -45.41 6.89
C GLN A 530 10.78 -44.73 7.43
N ALA A 531 10.72 -44.48 8.74
CA ALA A 531 9.60 -43.81 9.38
C ALA A 531 9.77 -42.29 9.33
N ASP A 532 8.70 -41.59 8.97
CA ASP A 532 8.60 -40.13 9.00
C ASP A 532 8.23 -39.68 10.42
N LEU A 533 9.21 -39.77 11.33
CA LEU A 533 9.01 -39.53 12.75
C LEU A 533 8.68 -38.07 13.06
N HIS A 534 7.90 -37.85 14.12
CA HIS A 534 7.58 -36.53 14.64
C HIS A 534 8.13 -36.36 16.05
N TRP A 535 8.69 -35.18 16.33
CA TRP A 535 9.00 -34.75 17.68
C TRP A 535 7.70 -34.56 18.44
N PHE A 536 7.64 -35.06 19.68
CA PHE A 536 6.71 -34.57 20.68
C PHE A 536 7.49 -33.87 21.79
N VAL A 537 6.98 -32.75 22.28
CA VAL A 537 7.50 -32.04 23.45
C VAL A 537 6.35 -31.85 24.41
N GLN A 538 6.54 -32.24 25.68
CA GLN A 538 5.51 -32.14 26.70
C GLN A 538 6.06 -31.42 27.94
N LEU A 539 5.29 -30.47 28.44
CA LEU A 539 5.47 -29.89 29.76
C LEU A 539 4.46 -30.53 30.71
N LEU A 540 4.98 -31.11 31.79
CA LEU A 540 4.20 -31.83 32.80
C LEU A 540 4.25 -31.09 34.14
N SER A 541 3.12 -31.06 34.82
CA SER A 541 3.01 -30.54 36.20
C SER A 541 3.65 -31.50 37.22
N ALA A 542 3.76 -31.06 38.48
CA ALA A 542 4.22 -31.91 39.58
C ALA A 542 3.34 -33.15 39.82
N GLN A 543 2.10 -33.15 39.34
CA GLN A 543 1.18 -34.29 39.38
C GLN A 543 1.24 -35.14 38.09
N GLU A 544 2.25 -34.93 37.23
CA GLU A 544 2.42 -35.61 35.94
C GLU A 544 1.27 -35.36 34.94
N ALA A 545 0.46 -34.32 35.18
CA ALA A 545 -0.55 -33.89 34.21
C ALA A 545 0.08 -33.05 33.10
N LEU A 546 -0.30 -33.33 31.85
CA LEU A 546 0.11 -32.58 30.66
C LEU A 546 -0.49 -31.17 30.68
N VAL A 547 0.35 -30.14 30.56
CA VAL A 547 -0.09 -28.74 30.57
C VAL A 547 0.22 -27.97 29.28
N ALA A 548 1.22 -28.40 28.51
CA ALA A 548 1.52 -27.87 27.18
C ALA A 548 2.17 -28.95 26.33
N GLN A 549 1.88 -28.97 25.03
CA GLN A 549 2.46 -29.93 24.08
C GLN A 549 2.71 -29.28 22.71
N LEU A 550 3.75 -29.74 22.02
CA LEU A 550 3.97 -29.50 20.60
C LEU A 550 4.34 -30.83 19.91
N ASP A 551 3.70 -31.11 18.78
CA ASP A 551 4.05 -32.21 17.89
C ASP A 551 4.44 -31.68 16.51
N ILE A 552 5.59 -32.06 15.98
CA ILE A 552 6.08 -31.52 14.70
C ILE A 552 7.15 -32.41 14.05
N GLY A 553 7.15 -32.45 12.72
CA GLY A 553 8.23 -33.07 11.94
C GLY A 553 9.55 -32.29 12.05
N PRO A 554 10.67 -32.88 11.60
CA PRO A 554 11.98 -32.24 11.67
C PRO A 554 12.02 -30.99 10.79
N ASP A 555 12.86 -30.03 11.16
CA ASP A 555 12.98 -28.73 10.45
C ASP A 555 11.60 -28.06 10.31
N GLN A 556 10.80 -28.15 11.37
CA GLN A 556 9.42 -27.65 11.44
C GLN A 556 8.48 -28.14 10.31
N GLY A 557 8.72 -29.36 9.81
CA GLY A 557 7.95 -29.98 8.73
C GLY A 557 8.48 -29.71 7.31
N TYR A 558 9.61 -29.01 7.15
CA TYR A 558 10.28 -28.84 5.86
C TYR A 558 11.19 -30.02 5.48
N ALA A 559 11.46 -30.94 6.40
CA ALA A 559 12.21 -32.15 6.17
C ALA A 559 11.43 -33.37 6.65
N SER A 560 11.88 -34.56 6.27
CA SER A 560 11.46 -35.80 6.87
C SER A 560 12.65 -36.61 7.37
N PHE A 561 12.48 -37.31 8.49
CA PHE A 561 13.51 -38.18 9.08
C PHE A 561 14.00 -39.25 8.11
N SER A 562 13.14 -39.75 7.22
CA SER A 562 13.51 -40.74 6.20
C SER A 562 14.51 -40.22 5.16
N GLN A 563 14.62 -38.90 5.02
CA GLN A 563 15.50 -38.22 4.06
C GLN A 563 16.72 -37.57 4.73
N LEU A 564 16.81 -37.61 6.06
CA LEU A 564 17.91 -36.98 6.77
C LEU A 564 19.22 -37.76 6.59
N PRO A 565 20.36 -37.07 6.40
CA PRO A 565 21.65 -37.72 6.31
C PRO A 565 22.05 -38.36 7.65
N ILE A 566 22.71 -39.52 7.57
CA ILE A 566 23.32 -40.17 8.73
C ILE A 566 24.58 -39.44 9.18
N ASP A 567 24.87 -39.51 10.48
CA ASP A 567 26.06 -38.96 11.15
C ASP A 567 26.29 -37.45 10.99
N LEU A 568 25.34 -36.71 10.41
CA LEU A 568 25.37 -35.26 10.36
C LEU A 568 24.57 -34.68 11.54
N GLU A 569 25.16 -33.72 12.23
CA GLU A 569 24.47 -32.96 13.27
C GLU A 569 23.43 -32.02 12.66
N GLN A 570 22.20 -32.14 13.12
CA GLN A 570 21.04 -31.32 12.76
C GLN A 570 20.60 -30.51 13.98
N THR A 571 20.10 -29.30 13.76
CA THR A 571 19.55 -28.45 14.84
C THR A 571 18.05 -28.34 14.68
N GLU A 572 17.32 -28.67 15.75
CA GLU A 572 15.87 -28.50 15.82
C GLU A 572 15.53 -27.24 16.62
N ARG A 573 14.53 -26.48 16.15
CA ARG A 573 14.05 -25.24 16.79
C ARG A 573 12.55 -25.31 17.00
N LEU A 574 12.14 -25.32 18.27
CA LEU A 574 10.76 -25.56 18.68
C LEU A 574 10.35 -24.52 19.70
N GLY A 575 9.11 -24.04 19.62
CA GLY A 575 8.51 -23.22 20.66
C GLY A 575 7.47 -24.01 21.42
N LEU A 576 7.45 -23.95 22.73
CA LEU A 576 6.32 -24.50 23.50
C LEU A 576 5.46 -23.33 23.99
N ASP A 577 4.24 -23.19 23.45
CA ASP A 577 3.32 -22.12 23.87
C ASP A 577 2.75 -22.44 25.26
N LEU A 578 3.11 -21.64 26.25
CA LEU A 578 2.73 -21.86 27.63
C LEU A 578 1.38 -21.19 27.92
N PRO A 579 0.40 -21.90 28.50
CA PRO A 579 -0.85 -21.28 28.93
C PRO A 579 -0.61 -20.13 29.92
N SER A 580 -1.38 -19.05 29.79
CA SER A 580 -1.34 -17.92 30.75
C SER A 580 -1.91 -18.28 32.13
N SER A 581 -2.66 -19.38 32.22
CA SER A 581 -3.26 -19.92 33.45
C SER A 581 -2.30 -20.79 34.27
N LEU A 582 -1.07 -21.03 33.81
CA LEU A 582 -0.11 -21.84 34.55
C LEU A 582 0.22 -21.20 35.90
N LEU A 583 0.19 -22.02 36.95
CA LEU A 583 0.62 -21.59 38.29
C LEU A 583 2.15 -21.53 38.35
N PRO A 584 2.73 -20.54 39.05
CA PRO A 584 4.18 -20.50 39.25
C PRO A 584 4.68 -21.75 39.99
N GLY A 585 5.77 -22.35 39.53
CA GLY A 585 6.28 -23.59 40.09
C GLY A 585 7.22 -24.34 39.16
N PRO A 586 7.82 -25.45 39.63
CA PRO A 586 8.63 -26.32 38.79
C PRO A 586 7.73 -27.21 37.92
N TYR A 587 8.10 -27.34 36.65
CA TYR A 587 7.47 -28.23 35.68
C TYR A 587 8.53 -29.12 35.02
N ARG A 588 8.14 -30.33 34.63
CA ARG A 588 9.03 -31.31 34.01
C ARG A 588 8.88 -31.22 32.49
N LEU A 589 9.99 -30.97 31.80
CA LEU A 589 10.02 -30.90 30.33
C LEU A 589 10.61 -32.20 29.78
N ILE A 590 9.84 -32.86 28.92
CA ILE A 590 10.24 -34.09 28.24
C ILE A 590 10.06 -33.94 26.73
N ALA A 591 10.85 -34.70 25.97
CA ALA A 591 10.68 -34.81 24.52
C ALA A 591 10.95 -36.23 24.05
N GLY A 592 10.40 -36.59 22.90
CA GLY A 592 10.67 -37.86 22.26
C GLY A 592 10.24 -37.85 20.81
N LEU A 593 10.25 -39.02 20.21
CA LEU A 593 9.86 -39.22 18.82
C LEU A 593 8.81 -40.30 18.73
N TYR A 594 7.88 -40.13 17.81
CA TYR A 594 6.89 -41.14 17.50
C TYR A 594 6.66 -41.22 15.99
N ASP A 595 6.16 -42.37 15.53
CA ASP A 595 5.73 -42.54 14.16
C ASP A 595 4.22 -42.20 14.06
N PRO A 596 3.83 -41.08 13.42
CA PRO A 596 2.42 -40.71 13.29
C PRO A 596 1.65 -41.59 12.28
N ALA A 597 2.34 -42.29 11.37
CA ALA A 597 1.72 -43.11 10.33
C ALA A 597 1.49 -44.56 10.78
N ALA A 598 2.23 -45.04 11.76
CA ALA A 598 2.09 -46.39 12.30
C ALA A 598 0.89 -46.55 13.26
N GLU A 599 0.31 -47.75 13.27
CA GLU A 599 -0.82 -48.11 14.14
C GLU A 599 -0.44 -47.93 15.62
N ASN A 600 -1.32 -47.26 16.39
CA ASN A 600 -1.10 -46.87 17.79
C ASN A 600 0.02 -45.84 18.02
N THR A 601 0.53 -45.19 16.97
CA THR A 601 1.50 -44.08 17.05
C THR A 601 2.70 -44.39 17.98
N PRO A 602 3.45 -45.48 17.73
CA PRO A 602 4.47 -45.97 18.64
C PRO A 602 5.57 -44.92 18.86
N ARG A 603 5.92 -44.70 20.12
CA ARG A 603 7.06 -43.87 20.52
C ARG A 603 8.36 -44.66 20.47
N LEU A 604 9.45 -44.00 20.08
CA LEU A 604 10.79 -44.55 20.17
C LEU A 604 11.20 -44.65 21.64
N ARG A 605 12.00 -45.67 21.96
CA ARG A 605 12.46 -45.91 23.33
C ARG A 605 13.94 -45.59 23.52
N THR A 606 14.28 -45.18 24.73
CA THR A 606 15.64 -45.11 25.21
C THR A 606 16.18 -46.51 25.54
N PRO A 607 17.52 -46.69 25.65
CA PRO A 607 18.11 -47.99 26.00
C PRO A 607 17.63 -48.58 27.33
N ASP A 608 17.17 -47.75 28.27
CA ASP A 608 16.57 -48.12 29.56
C ASP A 608 15.04 -48.35 29.48
N GLY A 609 14.45 -48.26 28.29
CA GLY A 609 13.05 -48.62 28.01
C GLY A 609 12.03 -47.49 28.18
N ALA A 610 12.46 -46.28 28.56
CA ALA A 610 11.58 -45.11 28.60
C ALA A 610 11.19 -44.67 27.18
N ASP A 611 9.99 -44.16 27.00
CA ASP A 611 9.46 -43.70 25.70
C ASP A 611 9.69 -42.19 25.46
N PHE A 612 10.53 -41.56 26.30
CA PHE A 612 10.89 -40.14 26.22
C PHE A 612 12.29 -39.90 26.79
N VAL A 613 12.84 -38.74 26.46
CA VAL A 613 14.04 -38.14 27.05
C VAL A 613 13.63 -37.02 27.99
N GLN A 614 14.08 -37.06 29.24
CA GLN A 614 13.93 -35.93 30.15
C GLN A 614 14.93 -34.84 29.79
N LEU A 615 14.42 -33.68 29.39
CA LEU A 615 15.25 -32.54 28.98
C LEU A 615 15.74 -31.78 30.20
N MET A 616 14.81 -31.28 31.03
CA MET A 616 15.10 -30.56 32.28
C MET A 616 13.84 -30.27 33.11
N GLN A 617 14.02 -29.61 34.26
CA GLN A 617 12.95 -28.91 34.97
C GLN A 617 12.95 -27.43 34.60
N VAL A 618 11.77 -26.88 34.30
CA VAL A 618 11.57 -25.47 33.96
C VAL A 618 10.77 -24.82 35.09
N GLN A 619 11.28 -23.72 35.63
CA GLN A 619 10.59 -22.93 36.64
C GLN A 619 9.67 -21.91 35.95
N VAL A 620 8.36 -22.11 36.06
CA VAL A 620 7.37 -21.18 35.54
C VAL A 620 7.15 -20.04 36.53
N THR A 621 7.15 -18.81 36.03
CA THR A 621 6.85 -17.57 36.78
C THR A 621 5.50 -16.99 36.36
N ALA A 622 4.99 -16.07 37.17
CA ALA A 622 3.73 -15.38 36.89
C ALA A 622 3.80 -14.52 35.61
N PRO A 623 2.67 -14.26 34.92
CA PRO A 623 2.58 -13.54 33.64
C PRO A 623 3.18 -12.13 33.56
#